data_AF-A0A839A2P3-F1
#
_entry.id   AF-A0A839A2P3-F1
#
_cell.length_a   1.000
_cell.length_b   1.000
_cell.length_c   1.000
_cell.angle_alpha   90.00
_cell.angle_beta   90.00
_cell.angle_gamma   90.00
#
_symmetry.space_group_name_H-M   'P 1'
#
loop_
_entity.id
_entity.type
_entity.pdbx_description
1 polymer ?
#
loop_
_entity_poly.entity_id
_entity_poly.type
_entity_poly.pdbx_seq_one_letter_code
_entity_poly.pdbx_strand_id
1 'polypeptide(L)'
;MRKVFKFLVFFLCIFFAMTGAQASKAQSDLRLWVVADVHHLSPSLYVEGRRIQKLQDTGAGLEVFYSNERLEALAYQIEKAEQQPNALLVVGDLTLNGEYQSLVELQKAFAKIEALGTEVFVIPGNHDINNGWASSFTDSRAVRDKQITPAEFKKLMNSFGYGEATYQDDASLSYITQLMSDHWLVMLDSNIYHGEGNDQPPVSKGELRDETLIWLEDKLRTITEADVEVTVVLHHSSIPHFELMGQNFVLGNYDSLKNILEKYQIPVTLSGHMHAQHIAQEGQVTDIATGAFAVQPSVIGEVVIDKNQKSYQQIKLDMDAWSKETKTEDPNLLNYDTYLKQVFTKANEKLDSNKDRKDELKQLTQELNLAFFAGNISNIWEATVSAYEDTFEKLISPYTESMNRYLQVLIDQANYNHQEYRW
;
A
#
# COMPACT_ATOMS: atom_id res chain seq x y z
N MET A 1 25.16 -80.68 37.18
CA MET A 1 24.65 -79.29 37.15
C MET A 1 24.56 -78.84 35.70
N ARG A 2 23.37 -78.33 35.29
CA ARG A 2 23.01 -77.56 34.07
C ARG A 2 23.38 -78.17 32.69
N LYS A 3 22.46 -78.64 31.82
CA LYS A 3 21.36 -77.99 31.07
C LYS A 3 21.80 -76.86 30.12
N VAL A 4 21.36 -76.99 28.84
CA VAL A 4 20.75 -75.95 27.95
C VAL A 4 21.77 -75.07 27.17
N PHE A 5 21.65 -74.74 25.87
CA PHE A 5 20.57 -74.87 24.87
C PHE A 5 21.09 -74.78 23.42
N LYS A 6 20.22 -75.19 22.49
CA LYS A 6 20.27 -75.00 21.04
C LYS A 6 20.11 -73.52 20.66
N PHE A 7 20.83 -73.05 19.63
CA PHE A 7 20.47 -71.84 18.89
C PHE A 7 19.94 -72.23 17.51
N LEU A 8 18.65 -71.99 17.30
CA LEU A 8 17.95 -72.08 16.02
C LEU A 8 17.77 -70.64 15.53
N VAL A 9 18.35 -70.30 14.39
CA VAL A 9 18.22 -68.99 13.74
C VAL A 9 16.86 -68.94 13.05
N PHE A 10 16.02 -67.96 13.44
CA PHE A 10 14.76 -67.65 12.76
C PHE A 10 14.99 -66.39 11.92
N PHE A 11 14.90 -66.52 10.59
CA PHE A 11 14.88 -65.39 9.66
C PHE A 11 13.46 -64.79 9.68
N LEU A 12 13.33 -63.57 10.19
CA LEU A 12 12.10 -62.79 10.10
C LEU A 12 12.22 -61.84 8.90
N CYS A 13 11.58 -62.18 7.79
CA CYS A 13 11.40 -61.26 6.66
C CYS A 13 10.35 -60.22 7.03
N ILE A 14 10.79 -59.00 7.34
CA ILE A 14 9.90 -57.84 7.49
C ILE A 14 9.66 -57.27 6.09
N PHE A 15 8.45 -57.48 5.57
CA PHE A 15 7.91 -56.71 4.45
C PHE A 15 7.66 -55.28 4.92
N PHE A 16 8.52 -54.34 4.53
CA PHE A 16 8.23 -52.91 4.62
C PHE A 16 7.29 -52.56 3.47
N ALA A 17 6.01 -52.38 3.77
CA ALA A 17 5.08 -51.71 2.87
C ALA A 17 5.52 -50.23 2.79
N MET A 18 6.09 -49.82 1.65
CA MET A 18 6.25 -48.41 1.34
C MET A 18 4.88 -47.82 1.02
N THR A 19 4.13 -47.43 2.04
CA THR A 19 3.09 -46.43 1.87
C THR A 19 3.79 -45.09 1.73
N GLY A 20 3.85 -44.57 0.51
CA GLY A 20 4.25 -43.19 0.25
C GLY A 20 3.23 -42.27 0.91
N ALA A 21 3.50 -41.87 2.15
CA ALA A 21 2.86 -40.70 2.72
C ALA A 21 3.39 -39.52 1.91
N GLN A 22 2.53 -38.93 1.07
CA GLN A 22 2.70 -37.53 0.69
C GLN A 22 2.78 -36.77 2.01
N ALA A 23 3.98 -36.34 2.38
CA ALA A 23 4.13 -35.34 3.42
C ALA A 23 3.37 -34.11 2.90
N SER A 24 2.23 -33.78 3.50
CA SER A 24 1.60 -32.49 3.24
C SER A 24 2.67 -31.44 3.53
N LYS A 25 3.05 -30.65 2.52
CA LYS A 25 3.94 -29.51 2.72
C LYS A 25 3.35 -28.71 3.88
N ALA A 26 4.10 -28.55 4.96
CA ALA A 26 3.61 -27.75 6.07
C ALA A 26 3.55 -26.30 5.56
N GLN A 27 2.33 -25.76 5.41
CA GLN A 27 2.14 -24.35 5.10
C GLN A 27 2.88 -23.51 6.13
N SER A 28 3.77 -22.64 5.65
CA SER A 28 4.53 -21.72 6.50
C SER A 28 3.70 -20.48 6.77
N ASP A 29 3.66 -20.05 8.03
CA ASP A 29 3.01 -18.80 8.41
C ASP A 29 3.68 -17.64 7.67
N LEU A 30 2.89 -16.89 6.90
CA LEU A 30 3.33 -15.73 6.14
C LEU A 30 2.89 -14.45 6.83
N ARG A 31 3.82 -13.52 6.99
CA ARG A 31 3.57 -12.14 7.42
C ARG A 31 4.10 -11.18 6.37
N LEU A 32 3.21 -10.38 5.79
CA LEU A 32 3.56 -9.30 4.87
C LEU A 32 3.25 -7.97 5.55
N TRP A 33 4.15 -7.01 5.41
CA TRP A 33 3.84 -5.61 5.66
C TRP A 33 3.65 -4.88 4.34
N VAL A 34 2.69 -3.98 4.28
CA VAL A 34 2.26 -3.27 3.08
C VAL A 34 2.36 -1.78 3.34
N VAL A 35 3.06 -1.07 2.47
CA VAL A 35 3.23 0.39 2.52
C VAL A 35 2.89 0.93 1.14
N ALA A 36 1.84 1.74 1.06
CA ALA A 36 1.43 2.42 -0.17
C ALA A 36 1.85 3.90 -0.13
N ASP A 37 2.08 4.51 -1.30
CA ASP A 37 2.20 5.97 -1.45
C ASP A 37 3.24 6.60 -0.51
N VAL A 38 4.50 6.17 -0.65
CA VAL A 38 5.63 6.65 0.15
C VAL A 38 5.95 8.12 -0.13
N HIS A 39 5.73 8.55 -1.39
CA HIS A 39 5.93 9.92 -1.89
C HIS A 39 7.25 10.55 -1.42
N HIS A 40 8.33 9.78 -1.51
CA HIS A 40 9.63 10.22 -1.03
C HIS A 40 10.21 11.35 -1.89
N LEU A 41 10.67 12.41 -1.23
CA LEU A 41 11.46 13.47 -1.82
C LEU A 41 12.82 13.54 -1.11
N SER A 42 13.90 13.32 -1.84
CA SER A 42 15.25 13.45 -1.29
C SER A 42 15.48 14.85 -0.71
N PRO A 43 16.01 14.97 0.52
CA PRO A 43 16.41 16.27 1.09
C PRO A 43 17.48 17.01 0.29
N SER A 44 18.22 16.31 -0.57
CA SER A 44 19.19 16.95 -1.46
C SER A 44 18.53 17.74 -2.60
N LEU A 45 17.23 17.51 -2.85
CA LEU A 45 16.47 18.14 -3.92
C LEU A 45 15.72 19.39 -3.47
N TYR A 46 15.75 19.76 -2.19
CA TYR A 46 15.09 20.98 -1.75
C TYR A 46 15.89 21.79 -0.74
N VAL A 47 15.69 23.10 -0.82
CA VAL A 47 15.99 24.02 0.27
C VAL A 47 14.66 24.37 0.93
N GLU A 48 14.57 24.20 2.25
CA GLU A 48 13.40 24.61 3.00
C GLU A 48 13.08 26.08 2.75
N GLY A 49 11.82 26.35 2.39
CA GLY A 49 11.42 27.67 1.94
C GLY A 49 10.00 27.70 1.42
N ARG A 50 9.61 28.87 0.90
CA ARG A 50 8.23 29.16 0.51
C ARG A 50 7.72 28.22 -0.57
N ARG A 51 8.58 27.80 -1.51
CA ARG A 51 8.14 26.96 -2.63
C ARG A 51 7.75 25.54 -2.20
N ILE A 52 8.59 24.89 -1.39
CA ILE A 52 8.34 23.53 -0.93
C ILE A 52 7.23 23.51 0.14
N GLN A 53 7.17 24.54 1.01
CA GLN A 53 6.04 24.71 1.92
C GLN A 53 4.71 24.84 1.18
N LYS A 54 4.69 25.61 0.07
CA LYS A 54 3.49 25.72 -0.77
C LYS A 54 3.11 24.36 -1.38
N LEU A 55 4.09 23.53 -1.75
CA LEU A 55 3.83 22.19 -2.27
C LEU A 55 3.10 21.35 -1.20
N GLN A 56 3.67 21.22 0.00
CA GLN A 56 3.02 20.48 1.10
C GLN A 56 1.64 21.04 1.44
N ASP A 57 1.53 22.36 1.58
CA ASP A 57 0.27 23.04 1.90
C ASP A 57 -0.83 22.85 0.84
N THR A 58 -0.51 22.38 -0.37
CA THR A 58 -1.50 22.16 -1.45
C THR A 58 -1.48 20.72 -1.98
N GLY A 59 -0.62 19.86 -1.45
CA GLY A 59 -0.43 18.47 -1.87
C GLY A 59 -1.39 17.50 -1.20
N ALA A 60 -2.64 17.91 -0.98
CA ALA A 60 -3.71 17.05 -0.43
C ALA A 60 -3.34 16.27 0.85
N GLY A 61 -2.49 16.86 1.71
CA GLY A 61 -2.10 16.28 2.99
C GLY A 61 -0.83 15.43 2.98
N LEU A 62 -0.13 15.34 1.85
CA LEU A 62 1.19 14.75 1.75
C LEU A 62 2.19 15.50 2.65
N GLU A 63 2.87 14.76 3.52
CA GLU A 63 3.96 15.26 4.34
C GLU A 63 5.29 14.93 3.67
N VAL A 64 6.09 15.98 3.45
CA VAL A 64 7.25 15.97 2.55
C VAL A 64 8.58 16.15 3.29
N PHE A 65 8.58 16.81 4.44
CA PHE A 65 9.81 17.21 5.13
C PHE A 65 10.47 16.06 5.90
N TYR A 66 9.68 15.17 6.49
CA TYR A 66 10.17 14.06 7.34
C TYR A 66 10.06 12.69 6.68
N SER A 67 10.12 12.65 5.34
CA SER A 67 10.01 11.41 4.57
C SER A 67 11.15 10.41 4.90
N ASN A 68 12.37 10.90 5.16
CA ASN A 68 13.49 10.04 5.56
C ASN A 68 13.29 9.44 6.94
N GLU A 69 12.87 10.26 7.90
CA GLU A 69 12.61 9.87 9.28
C GLU A 69 11.48 8.84 9.35
N ARG A 70 10.43 8.98 8.52
CA ARG A 70 9.40 7.94 8.37
C ARG A 70 9.97 6.60 7.91
N LEU A 71 10.86 6.60 6.90
CA LEU A 71 11.49 5.37 6.39
C LEU A 71 12.43 4.75 7.43
N GLU A 72 13.16 5.58 8.18
CA GLU A 72 13.99 5.11 9.30
C GLU A 72 13.13 4.52 10.44
N ALA A 73 11.99 5.13 10.74
CA ALA A 73 11.03 4.61 11.70
C ALA A 73 10.41 3.28 11.25
N LEU A 74 10.14 3.11 9.94
CA LEU A 74 9.68 1.84 9.39
C LEU A 74 10.73 0.75 9.58
N ALA A 75 11.98 1.02 9.21
CA ALA A 75 13.09 0.07 9.40
C ALA A 75 13.29 -0.28 10.89
N TYR A 76 13.19 0.71 11.77
CA TYR A 76 13.25 0.50 13.22
C TYR A 76 12.09 -0.37 13.72
N GLN A 77 10.86 -0.10 13.27
CA GLN A 77 9.68 -0.87 13.67
C GLN A 77 9.76 -2.33 13.17
N ILE A 78 10.30 -2.57 11.97
CA ILE A 78 10.64 -3.92 11.47
C ILE A 78 11.69 -4.57 12.38
N GLU A 79 12.78 -3.88 12.69
CA GLU A 79 13.84 -4.43 13.55
C GLU A 79 13.31 -4.84 14.93
N LYS A 80 12.36 -4.08 15.50
CA LYS A 80 11.81 -4.31 16.85
C LYS A 80 10.54 -5.17 16.88
N ALA A 81 9.99 -5.57 15.74
CA ALA A 81 8.80 -6.39 15.69
C ALA A 81 9.02 -7.74 16.40
N GLU A 82 8.07 -8.17 17.23
CA GLU A 82 8.13 -9.49 17.88
C GLU A 82 8.20 -10.62 16.85
N GLN A 83 7.49 -10.45 15.74
CA GLN A 83 7.57 -11.27 14.54
C GLN A 83 7.85 -10.36 13.36
N GLN A 84 9.06 -10.44 12.83
CA GLN A 84 9.42 -9.68 11.64
C GLN A 84 8.58 -10.12 10.44
N PRO A 85 8.14 -9.20 9.59
CA PRO A 85 7.51 -9.58 8.33
C PRO A 85 8.51 -10.35 7.46
N ASN A 86 8.01 -11.38 6.77
CA ASN A 86 8.77 -12.08 5.74
C ASN A 86 9.10 -11.13 4.59
N ALA A 87 8.14 -10.28 4.22
CA ALA A 87 8.31 -9.30 3.16
C ALA A 87 7.61 -7.96 3.45
N LEU A 88 8.21 -6.89 2.94
CA LEU A 88 7.63 -5.57 2.79
C LEU A 88 7.21 -5.36 1.33
N LEU A 89 5.93 -5.10 1.12
CA LEU A 89 5.34 -4.73 -0.17
C LEU A 89 5.23 -3.20 -0.25
N VAL A 90 5.82 -2.60 -1.29
CA VAL A 90 5.73 -1.15 -1.55
C VAL A 90 4.86 -0.92 -2.78
N VAL A 91 3.66 -0.36 -2.55
CA VAL A 91 2.53 -0.39 -3.48
C VAL A 91 2.39 0.94 -4.24
N GLY A 92 3.40 1.23 -5.06
CA GLY A 92 3.42 2.40 -5.93
C GLY A 92 3.58 3.74 -5.21
N ASP A 93 3.72 4.79 -6.03
CA ASP A 93 4.02 6.17 -5.65
C ASP A 93 5.16 6.23 -4.63
N LEU A 94 6.28 5.63 -5.03
CA LEU A 94 7.49 5.54 -4.23
C LEU A 94 8.08 6.94 -4.01
N THR A 95 8.16 7.71 -5.08
CA THR A 95 8.72 9.07 -5.12
C THR A 95 7.63 10.11 -5.23
N LEU A 96 7.91 11.35 -4.81
CA LEU A 96 6.92 12.43 -4.85
C LEU A 96 6.44 12.74 -6.27
N ASN A 97 7.36 12.91 -7.23
CA ASN A 97 7.01 13.13 -8.64
C ASN A 97 8.06 12.52 -9.61
N GLY A 98 8.64 11.37 -9.28
CA GLY A 98 9.51 10.66 -10.22
C GLY A 98 10.93 11.22 -10.28
N GLU A 99 11.41 11.83 -9.18
CA GLU A 99 12.77 12.34 -9.09
C GLU A 99 13.78 11.19 -8.93
N TYR A 100 14.73 11.08 -9.86
CA TYR A 100 15.72 10.00 -9.88
C TYR A 100 16.51 9.87 -8.58
N GLN A 101 16.89 11.00 -7.98
CA GLN A 101 17.65 11.00 -6.71
C GLN A 101 16.82 10.46 -5.54
N SER A 102 15.49 10.70 -5.51
CA SER A 102 14.61 10.12 -4.50
C SER A 102 14.58 8.59 -4.62
N LEU A 103 14.49 8.04 -5.83
CA LEU A 103 14.51 6.58 -6.03
C LEU A 103 15.87 5.95 -5.63
N VAL A 104 16.98 6.66 -5.85
CA VAL A 104 18.31 6.24 -5.37
C VAL A 104 18.39 6.20 -3.84
N GLU A 105 17.71 7.10 -3.14
CA GLU A 105 17.66 7.09 -1.68
C GLU A 105 16.76 5.97 -1.14
N LEU A 106 15.61 5.75 -1.78
CA LEU A 106 14.74 4.60 -1.48
C LEU A 106 15.46 3.27 -1.67
N GLN A 107 16.26 3.12 -2.73
CA GLN A 107 17.09 1.92 -2.92
C GLN A 107 17.96 1.64 -1.69
N LYS A 108 18.53 2.67 -1.07
CA LYS A 108 19.35 2.50 0.14
C LYS A 108 18.50 2.18 1.37
N ALA A 109 17.33 2.79 1.50
CA ALA A 109 16.40 2.50 2.59
C ALA A 109 15.92 1.04 2.54
N PHE A 110 15.52 0.56 1.36
CA PHE A 110 15.08 -0.83 1.16
C PHE A 110 16.21 -1.83 1.37
N ALA A 111 17.44 -1.53 0.91
CA ALA A 111 18.59 -2.38 1.21
C ALA A 111 18.90 -2.50 2.71
N LYS A 112 18.61 -1.46 3.51
CA LYS A 112 18.71 -1.56 4.98
C LYS A 112 17.65 -2.49 5.55
N ILE A 113 16.44 -2.48 5.00
CA ILE A 113 15.33 -3.35 5.43
C ILE A 113 15.65 -4.82 5.08
N GLU A 114 16.16 -5.10 3.88
CA GLU A 114 16.60 -6.45 3.50
C GLU A 114 17.74 -6.97 4.39
N ALA A 115 18.65 -6.08 4.82
CA ALA A 115 19.70 -6.43 5.76
C ALA A 115 19.18 -6.85 7.15
N LEU A 116 17.92 -6.53 7.49
CA LEU A 116 17.24 -7.02 8.70
C LEU A 116 16.62 -8.42 8.52
N GLY A 117 16.56 -8.93 7.29
CA GLY A 117 15.96 -10.24 6.96
C GLY A 117 14.54 -10.17 6.40
N THR A 118 14.00 -8.98 6.15
CA THR A 118 12.70 -8.77 5.49
C THR A 118 12.92 -8.49 4.00
N GLU A 119 12.42 -9.35 3.12
CA GLU A 119 12.49 -9.13 1.66
C GLU A 119 11.67 -7.89 1.25
N VAL A 120 12.05 -7.20 0.18
CA VAL A 120 11.31 -6.02 -0.29
C VAL A 120 10.83 -6.24 -1.73
N PHE A 121 9.56 -5.98 -2.00
CA PHE A 121 8.96 -6.07 -3.33
C PHE A 121 8.26 -4.77 -3.69
N VAL A 122 8.56 -4.21 -4.86
CA VAL A 122 8.06 -2.90 -5.25
C VAL A 122 7.41 -2.91 -6.63
N ILE A 123 6.37 -2.11 -6.79
CA ILE A 123 5.84 -1.69 -8.10
C ILE A 123 5.80 -0.17 -8.16
N PRO A 124 5.88 0.44 -9.36
CA PRO A 124 5.71 1.88 -9.51
C PRO A 124 4.25 2.30 -9.28
N GLY A 125 4.03 3.57 -8.95
CA GLY A 125 2.75 4.25 -9.09
C GLY A 125 2.78 5.30 -10.19
N ASN A 126 1.69 6.06 -10.31
CA ASN A 126 1.55 7.00 -11.42
C ASN A 126 2.50 8.20 -11.32
N HIS A 127 3.07 8.46 -10.14
CA HIS A 127 4.05 9.53 -9.92
C HIS A 127 5.49 9.16 -10.27
N ASP A 128 5.84 7.88 -10.42
CA ASP A 128 7.24 7.46 -10.38
C ASP A 128 7.98 7.59 -11.72
N ILE A 129 7.32 7.34 -12.84
CA ILE A 129 8.01 7.06 -14.11
C ILE A 129 7.64 8.10 -15.17
N ASN A 130 8.66 8.62 -15.85
CA ASN A 130 8.56 9.64 -16.89
C ASN A 130 7.62 10.78 -16.47
N ASN A 131 7.74 11.25 -15.23
CA ASN A 131 6.84 12.25 -14.70
C ASN A 131 7.37 13.66 -14.98
N GLY A 132 6.63 14.45 -15.76
CA GLY A 132 6.98 15.83 -16.12
C GLY A 132 7.07 16.80 -14.92
N TRP A 133 6.59 16.40 -13.75
CA TRP A 133 6.67 17.17 -12.51
C TRP A 133 7.96 16.95 -11.71
N ALA A 134 8.82 15.99 -12.05
CA ALA A 134 10.08 15.75 -11.37
C ALA A 134 10.88 17.05 -11.23
N SER A 135 11.09 17.50 -9.98
CA SER A 135 11.64 18.81 -9.70
C SER A 135 12.53 18.85 -8.46
N SER A 136 13.55 19.70 -8.50
CA SER A 136 14.20 20.24 -7.30
C SER A 136 13.63 21.60 -6.95
N PHE A 137 13.76 21.99 -5.68
CA PHE A 137 13.12 23.16 -5.11
C PHE A 137 14.17 24.07 -4.47
N THR A 138 14.28 25.26 -5.04
CA THR A 138 14.96 26.38 -4.37
C THR A 138 13.98 27.07 -3.42
N ASP A 139 14.43 28.12 -2.72
CA ASP A 139 13.63 28.90 -1.79
C ASP A 139 12.26 29.36 -2.35
N SER A 140 12.19 29.67 -3.64
CA SER A 140 11.09 30.38 -4.29
C SER A 140 10.58 29.75 -5.59
N ARG A 141 11.33 28.83 -6.21
CA ARG A 141 10.94 28.18 -7.48
C ARG A 141 11.23 26.67 -7.47
N ALA A 142 10.40 25.95 -8.23
CA ALA A 142 10.70 24.59 -8.65
C ALA A 142 11.51 24.64 -9.95
N VAL A 143 12.46 23.74 -10.10
CA VAL A 143 13.33 23.58 -11.26
C VAL A 143 13.21 22.14 -11.70
N ARG A 144 13.00 21.88 -13.00
CA ARG A 144 12.92 20.52 -13.52
C ARG A 144 14.19 19.75 -13.16
N ASP A 145 14.01 18.51 -12.75
CA ASP A 145 15.09 17.61 -12.39
C ASP A 145 15.04 16.32 -13.22
N LYS A 146 15.99 15.42 -13.00
CA LYS A 146 16.08 14.15 -13.71
C LYS A 146 14.89 13.26 -13.36
N GLN A 147 14.11 12.91 -14.38
CA GLN A 147 13.04 11.91 -14.33
C GLN A 147 13.60 10.48 -14.26
N ILE A 148 12.77 9.54 -13.83
CA ILE A 148 13.06 8.10 -13.88
C ILE A 148 12.42 7.50 -15.13
N THR A 149 13.22 6.82 -15.95
CA THR A 149 12.70 5.99 -17.05
C THR A 149 12.29 4.59 -16.56
N PRO A 150 11.43 3.83 -17.29
CA PRO A 150 11.08 2.46 -16.90
C PRO A 150 12.31 1.55 -16.73
N ALA A 151 13.31 1.69 -17.60
CA ALA A 151 14.54 0.92 -17.52
C ALA A 151 15.39 1.30 -16.30
N GLU A 152 15.44 2.58 -15.94
CA GLU A 152 16.12 3.04 -14.72
C GLU A 152 15.39 2.59 -13.46
N PHE A 153 14.05 2.62 -13.42
CA PHE A 153 13.25 2.12 -12.31
C PHE A 153 13.58 0.64 -12.07
N LYS A 154 13.44 -0.20 -13.10
CA LYS A 154 13.75 -1.63 -13.03
C LYS A 154 15.19 -1.90 -12.61
N LYS A 155 16.15 -1.09 -13.09
CA LYS A 155 17.56 -1.23 -12.73
C LYS A 155 17.83 -0.86 -11.27
N LEU A 156 17.29 0.26 -10.78
CA LEU A 156 17.49 0.71 -9.40
C LEU A 156 16.76 -0.21 -8.42
N MET A 157 15.55 -0.64 -8.77
CA MET A 157 14.75 -1.54 -7.94
C MET A 157 15.03 -3.02 -8.22
N ASN A 158 16.11 -3.35 -8.96
CA ASN A 158 16.36 -4.73 -9.39
C ASN A 158 16.43 -5.72 -8.23
N SER A 159 17.01 -5.34 -7.10
CA SER A 159 17.09 -6.20 -5.92
C SER A 159 15.75 -6.35 -5.18
N PHE A 160 14.75 -5.52 -5.46
CA PHE A 160 13.50 -5.48 -4.72
C PHE A 160 12.37 -6.10 -5.55
N GLY A 161 12.56 -7.36 -5.95
CA GLY A 161 11.61 -8.17 -6.70
C GLY A 161 11.97 -8.44 -8.16
N TYR A 162 12.39 -7.44 -8.94
CA TYR A 162 12.60 -7.63 -10.39
C TYR A 162 13.71 -8.64 -10.75
N GLY A 163 14.80 -8.67 -9.99
CA GLY A 163 15.91 -9.59 -10.18
C GLY A 163 15.65 -10.99 -9.67
N GLU A 164 14.60 -11.15 -8.85
CA GLU A 164 14.21 -12.38 -8.16
C GLU A 164 12.95 -13.00 -8.78
N ALA A 165 12.27 -12.26 -9.65
CA ALA A 165 11.03 -12.66 -10.28
C ALA A 165 11.17 -13.93 -11.14
N THR A 166 10.30 -14.90 -10.88
CA THR A 166 10.14 -16.11 -11.68
C THR A 166 9.61 -15.79 -13.08
N TYR A 167 8.66 -14.86 -13.17
CA TYR A 167 8.11 -14.39 -14.44
C TYR A 167 8.11 -12.87 -14.46
N GLN A 168 8.46 -12.28 -15.60
CA GLN A 168 8.38 -10.84 -15.84
C GLN A 168 7.54 -10.61 -17.09
N ASP A 169 6.72 -9.58 -17.06
CA ASP A 169 6.00 -9.15 -18.24
C ASP A 169 6.94 -8.32 -19.14
N ASP A 170 6.82 -8.50 -20.45
CA ASP A 170 7.57 -7.73 -21.45
C ASP A 170 6.86 -6.41 -21.80
N ALA A 171 5.56 -6.30 -21.51
CA ALA A 171 4.74 -5.15 -21.87
C ALA A 171 4.64 -4.07 -20.78
N SER A 172 5.01 -4.39 -19.54
CA SER A 172 4.94 -3.49 -18.38
C SER A 172 6.07 -3.77 -17.37
N LEU A 173 6.05 -3.09 -16.21
CA LEU A 173 6.89 -3.42 -15.07
C LEU A 173 6.24 -4.45 -14.12
N SER A 174 5.29 -5.25 -14.61
CA SER A 174 4.69 -6.35 -13.86
C SER A 174 5.65 -7.54 -13.73
N TYR A 175 5.56 -8.25 -12.61
CA TYR A 175 6.30 -9.48 -12.39
C TYR A 175 5.59 -10.42 -11.40
N ILE A 176 5.99 -11.68 -11.39
CA ILE A 176 5.50 -12.71 -10.46
C ILE A 176 6.71 -13.39 -9.84
N THR A 177 6.71 -13.50 -8.52
CA THR A 177 7.75 -14.18 -7.75
C THR A 177 7.16 -15.24 -6.83
N GLN A 178 7.90 -16.33 -6.62
CA GLN A 178 7.54 -17.34 -5.63
C GLN A 178 8.13 -16.92 -4.29
N LEU A 179 7.33 -16.26 -3.46
CA LEU A 179 7.76 -15.77 -2.15
C LEU A 179 8.05 -16.93 -1.19
N MET A 180 7.20 -17.96 -1.21
CA MET A 180 7.40 -19.19 -0.45
C MET A 180 6.99 -20.40 -1.26
N SER A 181 7.28 -21.59 -0.74
CA SER A 181 7.06 -22.84 -1.47
C SER A 181 5.58 -23.13 -1.83
N ASP A 182 4.66 -22.40 -1.21
CA ASP A 182 3.21 -22.47 -1.28
C ASP A 182 2.55 -21.07 -1.42
N HIS A 183 3.34 -20.01 -1.63
CA HIS A 183 2.83 -18.65 -1.77
C HIS A 183 3.50 -17.90 -2.92
N TRP A 184 2.67 -17.35 -3.80
CA TRP A 184 3.09 -16.56 -4.96
C TRP A 184 2.65 -15.12 -4.81
N LEU A 185 3.52 -14.21 -5.21
CA LEU A 185 3.26 -12.78 -5.23
C LEU A 185 3.18 -12.32 -6.68
N VAL A 186 2.05 -11.73 -7.04
CA VAL A 186 1.77 -11.15 -8.36
C VAL A 186 1.78 -9.63 -8.23
N MET A 187 2.79 -9.00 -8.83
CA MET A 187 3.06 -7.57 -8.72
C MET A 187 2.71 -6.92 -10.06
N LEU A 188 1.59 -6.18 -10.12
CA LEU A 188 1.04 -5.62 -11.35
C LEU A 188 1.33 -4.13 -11.47
N ASP A 189 2.03 -3.77 -12.54
CA ASP A 189 2.14 -2.40 -13.00
C ASP A 189 0.86 -1.98 -13.72
N SER A 190 0.11 -1.08 -13.08
CA SER A 190 -1.18 -0.55 -13.55
C SER A 190 -1.06 0.84 -14.19
N ASN A 191 0.15 1.36 -14.34
CA ASN A 191 0.35 2.77 -14.64
C ASN A 191 0.44 3.05 -16.14
N ILE A 192 0.04 4.27 -16.52
CA ILE A 192 0.17 4.77 -17.87
C ILE A 192 1.30 5.82 -17.90
N TYR A 193 2.41 5.48 -18.54
CA TYR A 193 3.56 6.38 -18.65
C TYR A 193 3.51 7.23 -19.92
N HIS A 194 3.95 8.47 -19.78
CA HIS A 194 4.36 9.27 -20.93
C HIS A 194 5.69 8.76 -21.51
N GLY A 195 6.07 9.27 -22.68
CA GLY A 195 7.39 9.05 -23.26
C GLY A 195 8.51 9.76 -22.46
N GLU A 196 9.75 9.30 -22.60
CA GLU A 196 10.90 9.89 -21.91
C GLU A 196 11.07 11.38 -22.25
N GLY A 197 11.43 12.19 -21.24
CA GLY A 197 11.71 13.61 -21.41
C GLY A 197 10.48 14.49 -21.67
N ASN A 198 9.27 13.97 -21.44
CA ASN A 198 8.05 14.77 -21.49
C ASN A 198 8.00 15.78 -20.33
N ASP A 199 7.09 16.75 -20.42
CA ASP A 199 6.85 17.73 -19.37
C ASP A 199 5.39 17.79 -18.91
N GLN A 200 4.65 16.72 -19.18
CA GLN A 200 3.25 16.60 -18.86
C GLN A 200 3.09 16.12 -17.40
N PRO A 201 1.98 16.49 -16.74
CA PRO A 201 1.63 15.89 -15.46
C PRO A 201 1.51 14.37 -15.58
N PRO A 202 1.70 13.61 -14.49
CA PRO A 202 1.51 12.16 -14.51
C PRO A 202 0.07 11.82 -14.92
N VAL A 203 -0.11 10.70 -15.61
CA VAL A 203 -1.46 10.20 -15.94
C VAL A 203 -2.02 9.52 -14.70
N SER A 204 -2.99 10.15 -14.04
CA SER A 204 -3.58 9.58 -12.82
C SER A 204 -4.43 8.32 -13.06
N LYS A 205 -4.95 8.12 -14.29
CA LYS A 205 -5.72 6.92 -14.63
C LYS A 205 -4.78 5.72 -14.75
N GLY A 206 -5.19 4.58 -14.19
CA GLY A 206 -4.55 3.29 -14.37
C GLY A 206 -5.26 2.38 -15.35
N GLU A 207 -4.52 1.48 -15.98
CA GLU A 207 -5.03 0.45 -16.88
C GLU A 207 -4.00 -0.69 -17.01
N LEU A 208 -4.45 -1.94 -17.02
CA LEU A 208 -3.60 -3.06 -17.40
C LEU A 208 -3.67 -3.27 -18.91
N ARG A 209 -2.53 -3.43 -19.57
CA ARG A 209 -2.51 -3.70 -21.02
C ARG A 209 -3.13 -5.06 -21.32
N ASP A 210 -3.71 -5.22 -22.52
CA ASP A 210 -4.26 -6.50 -22.96
C ASP A 210 -3.17 -7.59 -22.95
N GLU A 211 -1.95 -7.26 -23.35
CA GLU A 211 -0.80 -8.16 -23.29
C GLU A 211 -0.47 -8.59 -21.85
N THR A 212 -0.51 -7.65 -20.90
CA THR A 212 -0.28 -7.92 -19.48
C THR A 212 -1.37 -8.81 -18.89
N LEU A 213 -2.64 -8.60 -19.27
CA LEU A 213 -3.76 -9.45 -18.82
C LEU A 213 -3.64 -10.88 -19.38
N ILE A 214 -3.29 -11.02 -20.66
CA ILE A 214 -3.05 -12.33 -21.30
C ILE A 214 -1.87 -13.03 -20.64
N TRP A 215 -0.78 -12.32 -20.38
CA TRP A 215 0.39 -12.82 -19.68
C TRP A 215 0.02 -13.28 -18.26
N LEU A 216 -0.72 -12.47 -17.51
CA LEU A 216 -1.18 -12.79 -16.16
C LEU A 216 -1.99 -14.09 -16.15
N GLU A 217 -2.98 -14.20 -17.03
CA GLU A 217 -3.82 -15.40 -17.11
C GLU A 217 -3.01 -16.66 -17.51
N ASP A 218 -2.05 -16.53 -18.43
CA ASP A 218 -1.13 -17.63 -18.78
C ASP A 218 -0.30 -18.09 -17.57
N LYS A 219 0.24 -17.14 -16.79
CA LYS A 219 1.06 -17.47 -15.62
C LYS A 219 0.24 -18.02 -14.46
N LEU A 220 -0.94 -17.45 -14.18
CA LEU A 220 -1.85 -17.98 -13.18
C LEU A 220 -2.21 -19.43 -13.49
N ARG A 221 -2.56 -19.77 -14.73
CA ARG A 221 -2.78 -21.16 -15.16
C ARG A 221 -1.63 -22.11 -14.84
N THR A 222 -0.40 -21.60 -14.81
CA THR A 222 0.80 -22.39 -14.55
C THR A 222 1.09 -22.56 -13.06
N ILE A 223 0.76 -21.56 -12.24
CA ILE A 223 1.10 -21.55 -10.82
C ILE A 223 -0.04 -21.97 -9.89
N THR A 224 -1.30 -21.79 -10.30
CA THR A 224 -2.46 -22.11 -9.47
C THR A 224 -2.78 -23.62 -9.53
N GLU A 225 -2.08 -24.40 -8.72
CA GLU A 225 -2.43 -25.79 -8.40
C GLU A 225 -3.23 -25.88 -7.09
N ALA A 226 -3.63 -27.08 -6.66
CA ALA A 226 -4.17 -27.24 -5.31
C ALA A 226 -3.10 -26.87 -4.26
N ASP A 227 -3.51 -26.20 -3.18
CA ASP A 227 -2.67 -25.85 -2.03
C ASP A 227 -1.62 -24.74 -2.27
N VAL A 228 -1.83 -23.83 -3.23
CA VAL A 228 -1.05 -22.57 -3.32
C VAL A 228 -1.90 -21.35 -3.04
N GLU A 229 -1.28 -20.35 -2.43
CA GLU A 229 -1.85 -19.04 -2.20
C GLU A 229 -1.25 -18.03 -3.19
N VAL A 230 -2.06 -17.08 -3.64
CA VAL A 230 -1.63 -15.99 -4.52
C VAL A 230 -2.07 -14.66 -3.93
N THR A 231 -1.12 -13.76 -3.68
CA THR A 231 -1.38 -12.37 -3.33
C THR A 231 -1.12 -11.49 -4.55
N VAL A 232 -2.13 -10.70 -4.93
CA VAL A 232 -2.04 -9.77 -6.06
C VAL A 232 -1.93 -8.35 -5.53
N VAL A 233 -0.95 -7.61 -6.04
CA VAL A 233 -0.61 -6.25 -5.62
C VAL A 233 -0.59 -5.35 -6.84
N LEU A 234 -1.19 -4.18 -6.73
CA LEU A 234 -1.28 -3.19 -7.80
C LEU A 234 -1.47 -1.79 -7.20
N HIS A 235 -0.98 -0.74 -7.87
CA HIS A 235 -1.09 0.61 -7.31
C HIS A 235 -2.53 1.16 -7.31
N HIS A 236 -3.22 1.14 -8.45
CA HIS A 236 -4.62 1.57 -8.56
C HIS A 236 -5.59 0.54 -7.97
N SER A 237 -6.74 0.96 -7.44
CA SER A 237 -7.71 0.01 -6.91
C SER A 237 -8.20 -1.00 -7.96
N SER A 238 -8.32 -2.27 -7.55
CA SER A 238 -8.73 -3.36 -8.44
C SER A 238 -10.23 -3.42 -8.68
N ILE A 239 -11.01 -2.74 -7.85
CA ILE A 239 -12.46 -2.54 -7.96
C ILE A 239 -12.84 -1.15 -7.39
N PRO A 240 -14.04 -0.62 -7.68
CA PRO A 240 -14.50 0.63 -7.08
C PRO A 240 -14.74 0.51 -5.57
N HIS A 241 -14.22 1.46 -4.78
CA HIS A 241 -14.38 1.48 -3.32
C HIS A 241 -15.66 2.16 -2.82
N PHE A 242 -16.19 3.12 -3.58
CA PHE A 242 -17.43 3.84 -3.27
C PHE A 242 -18.03 4.43 -4.56
N GLU A 243 -19.34 4.72 -4.56
CA GLU A 243 -20.09 5.09 -5.78
C GLU A 243 -19.50 6.30 -6.53
N LEU A 244 -18.89 7.23 -5.80
CA LEU A 244 -18.31 8.46 -6.35
C LEU A 244 -16.81 8.36 -6.65
N MET A 245 -16.23 7.16 -6.55
CA MET A 245 -14.83 6.95 -6.90
C MET A 245 -14.61 7.27 -8.37
N GLY A 246 -13.75 8.25 -8.64
CA GLY A 246 -13.46 8.68 -10.01
C GLY A 246 -12.67 7.62 -10.79
N GLN A 247 -12.79 7.65 -12.10
CA GLN A 247 -12.03 6.78 -13.04
C GLN A 247 -10.51 6.93 -12.94
N ASN A 248 -10.01 7.92 -12.20
CA ASN A 248 -8.60 8.12 -11.95
C ASN A 248 -8.08 7.30 -10.77
N PHE A 249 -8.91 6.62 -9.98
CA PHE A 249 -8.46 5.89 -8.79
C PHE A 249 -8.57 4.38 -8.95
N VAL A 250 -9.61 3.92 -9.64
CA VAL A 250 -9.82 2.51 -10.00
C VAL A 250 -9.21 2.21 -11.37
N LEU A 251 -8.75 0.98 -11.57
CA LEU A 251 -8.35 0.49 -12.89
C LEU A 251 -9.42 0.76 -13.96
N GLY A 252 -9.03 1.33 -15.09
CA GLY A 252 -9.94 1.64 -16.19
C GLY A 252 -10.61 0.41 -16.81
N ASN A 253 -9.96 -0.74 -16.73
CA ASN A 253 -10.45 -2.05 -17.19
C ASN A 253 -10.55 -3.06 -16.04
N TYR A 254 -10.98 -2.60 -14.87
CA TYR A 254 -11.05 -3.41 -13.64
C TYR A 254 -11.87 -4.70 -13.79
N ASP A 255 -12.95 -4.69 -14.58
CA ASP A 255 -13.76 -5.89 -14.84
C ASP A 255 -12.94 -7.02 -15.48
N SER A 256 -11.98 -6.69 -16.35
CA SER A 256 -11.11 -7.70 -16.96
C SER A 256 -10.23 -8.38 -15.93
N LEU A 257 -9.63 -7.60 -15.02
CA LEU A 257 -8.84 -8.15 -13.91
C LEU A 257 -9.73 -8.96 -12.95
N LYS A 258 -10.88 -8.40 -12.53
CA LYS A 258 -11.83 -9.06 -11.64
C LYS A 258 -12.23 -10.44 -12.17
N ASN A 259 -12.59 -10.54 -13.45
CA ASN A 259 -12.95 -11.82 -14.07
C ASN A 259 -11.81 -12.85 -14.03
N ILE A 260 -10.56 -12.43 -14.18
CA ILE A 260 -9.39 -13.31 -14.01
C ILE A 260 -9.28 -13.74 -12.55
N LEU A 261 -9.31 -12.80 -11.59
CA LEU A 261 -9.20 -13.11 -10.16
C LEU A 261 -10.28 -14.10 -9.69
N GLU A 262 -11.54 -13.89 -10.08
CA GLU A 262 -12.65 -14.80 -9.76
C GLU A 262 -12.47 -16.18 -10.38
N LYS A 263 -12.01 -16.25 -11.65
CA LYS A 263 -11.74 -17.52 -12.34
C LYS A 263 -10.68 -18.37 -11.62
N TYR A 264 -9.67 -17.72 -11.07
CA TYR A 264 -8.58 -18.36 -10.33
C TYR A 264 -8.79 -18.39 -8.82
N GLN A 265 -9.97 -18.00 -8.33
CA GLN A 265 -10.33 -17.99 -6.91
C GLN A 265 -9.33 -17.20 -6.04
N ILE A 266 -8.86 -16.06 -6.54
CA ILE A 266 -7.99 -15.13 -5.82
C ILE A 266 -8.89 -14.06 -5.17
N PRO A 267 -9.13 -14.12 -3.84
CA PRO A 267 -10.18 -13.33 -3.22
C PRO A 267 -9.74 -11.92 -2.81
N VAL A 268 -8.43 -11.65 -2.74
CA VAL A 268 -7.90 -10.41 -2.19
C VAL A 268 -6.85 -9.79 -3.10
N THR A 269 -6.97 -8.48 -3.33
CA THR A 269 -5.92 -7.62 -3.87
C THR A 269 -5.48 -6.59 -2.83
N LEU A 270 -4.23 -6.17 -2.92
CA LEU A 270 -3.65 -5.10 -2.10
C LEU A 270 -3.33 -3.90 -2.98
N SER A 271 -3.89 -2.74 -2.66
CA SER A 271 -3.76 -1.51 -3.45
C SER A 271 -3.40 -0.27 -2.62
N GLY A 272 -3.20 0.86 -3.32
CA GLY A 272 -2.85 2.17 -2.74
C GLY A 272 -3.57 3.30 -3.48
N HIS A 273 -2.84 4.36 -3.86
CA HIS A 273 -3.25 5.46 -4.76
C HIS A 273 -4.32 6.40 -4.23
N MET A 274 -5.40 5.87 -3.64
CA MET A 274 -6.46 6.69 -3.06
C MET A 274 -6.07 7.37 -1.75
N HIS A 275 -4.92 7.03 -1.18
CA HIS A 275 -4.33 7.50 0.08
C HIS A 275 -5.14 7.23 1.36
N ALA A 276 -6.44 6.97 1.27
CA ALA A 276 -7.28 6.60 2.40
C ALA A 276 -7.28 5.09 2.62
N GLN A 277 -7.21 4.66 3.88
CA GLN A 277 -7.44 3.26 4.24
C GLN A 277 -8.90 2.89 3.92
N HIS A 278 -9.10 1.94 3.01
CA HIS A 278 -10.45 1.51 2.64
C HIS A 278 -10.46 0.05 2.18
N ILE A 279 -11.54 -0.66 2.50
CA ILE A 279 -11.75 -2.04 2.07
C ILE A 279 -13.09 -2.10 1.33
N ALA A 280 -13.10 -2.70 0.16
CA ALA A 280 -14.30 -2.85 -0.65
C ALA A 280 -14.37 -4.26 -1.23
N GLN A 281 -15.58 -4.73 -1.48
CA GLN A 281 -15.82 -6.05 -2.06
C GLN A 281 -16.82 -5.96 -3.20
N GLU A 282 -16.48 -6.59 -4.32
CA GLU A 282 -17.36 -6.75 -5.46
C GLU A 282 -17.29 -8.21 -5.95
N GLY A 283 -18.42 -8.93 -5.87
CA GLY A 283 -18.44 -10.36 -6.17
C GLY A 283 -17.58 -11.16 -5.18
N GLN A 284 -16.64 -11.94 -5.70
CA GLN A 284 -15.70 -12.74 -4.89
C GLN A 284 -14.36 -12.03 -4.62
N VAL A 285 -14.17 -10.81 -5.14
CA VAL A 285 -12.93 -10.04 -5.00
C VAL A 285 -13.12 -8.94 -3.98
N THR A 286 -12.21 -8.88 -3.01
CA THR A 286 -12.05 -7.79 -2.06
C THR A 286 -10.76 -7.04 -2.39
N ASP A 287 -10.84 -5.72 -2.54
CA ASP A 287 -9.66 -4.86 -2.61
C ASP A 287 -9.42 -4.18 -1.27
N ILE A 288 -8.17 -4.26 -0.82
CA ILE A 288 -7.71 -3.62 0.40
C ILE A 288 -6.75 -2.51 -0.02
N ALA A 289 -7.26 -1.28 -0.04
CA ALA A 289 -6.45 -0.09 -0.25
C ALA A 289 -5.81 0.31 1.08
N THR A 290 -4.50 0.13 1.20
CA THR A 290 -3.74 0.58 2.37
C THR A 290 -3.61 2.10 2.33
N GLY A 291 -3.88 2.75 3.46
CA GLY A 291 -3.72 4.20 3.57
C GLY A 291 -2.28 4.65 3.27
N ALA A 292 -2.15 5.83 2.66
CA ALA A 292 -0.85 6.35 2.23
C ALA A 292 0.10 6.51 3.41
N PHE A 293 1.32 6.01 3.24
CA PHE A 293 2.38 6.16 4.23
C PHE A 293 2.78 7.62 4.41
N ALA A 294 2.63 8.42 3.35
CA ALA A 294 2.94 9.84 3.35
C ALA A 294 1.85 10.77 3.93
N VAL A 295 0.70 10.23 4.31
CA VAL A 295 -0.49 10.99 4.75
C VAL A 295 -0.94 10.50 6.12
N GLN A 296 -1.62 11.35 6.90
CA GLN A 296 -2.24 10.96 8.18
C GLN A 296 -3.11 9.69 8.02
N PRO A 297 -2.91 8.63 8.83
CA PRO A 297 -2.04 8.52 10.02
C PRO A 297 -0.64 7.92 9.86
N SER A 298 -0.12 7.77 8.63
CA SER A 298 1.08 6.99 8.29
C SER A 298 0.95 5.55 8.78
N VAL A 299 0.37 4.72 7.93
CA VAL A 299 -0.04 3.36 8.27
C VAL A 299 0.74 2.31 7.49
N ILE A 300 0.77 1.11 8.04
CA ILE A 300 1.30 -0.10 7.43
C ILE A 300 0.15 -1.10 7.45
N GLY A 301 -0.09 -1.78 6.35
CA GLY A 301 -1.01 -2.92 6.31
C GLY A 301 -0.27 -4.19 6.71
N GLU A 302 -0.73 -4.88 7.74
CA GLU A 302 -0.20 -6.20 8.10
C GLU A 302 -1.11 -7.29 7.56
N VAL A 303 -0.56 -8.16 6.70
CA VAL A 303 -1.23 -9.37 6.22
C VAL A 303 -0.62 -10.57 6.90
N VAL A 304 -1.46 -11.40 7.52
CA VAL A 304 -1.07 -12.68 8.11
C VAL A 304 -1.83 -13.78 7.39
N ILE A 305 -1.12 -14.77 6.86
CA ILE A 305 -1.68 -15.97 6.24
C ILE A 305 -1.06 -17.17 6.93
N ASP A 306 -1.86 -17.84 7.74
CA ASP A 306 -1.51 -19.11 8.39
C ASP A 306 -2.62 -20.15 8.16
N LYS A 307 -2.44 -21.36 8.68
CA LYS A 307 -3.39 -22.47 8.48
C LYS A 307 -4.79 -22.22 9.05
N ASN A 308 -4.91 -21.29 10.00
CA ASN A 308 -6.14 -21.03 10.74
C ASN A 308 -6.83 -19.74 10.30
N GLN A 309 -6.08 -18.78 9.76
CA GLN A 309 -6.58 -17.45 9.42
C GLN A 309 -5.82 -16.82 8.25
N LYS A 310 -6.57 -16.06 7.44
CA LYS A 310 -6.03 -15.04 6.56
C LYS A 310 -6.64 -13.72 6.97
N SER A 311 -5.79 -12.73 7.25
CA SER A 311 -6.26 -11.47 7.78
C SER A 311 -5.38 -10.30 7.36
N TYR A 312 -6.02 -9.15 7.27
CA TYR A 312 -5.40 -7.84 7.15
C TYR A 312 -5.72 -7.05 8.42
N GLN A 313 -4.72 -6.34 8.94
CA GLN A 313 -4.89 -5.34 9.97
C GLN A 313 -4.03 -4.13 9.66
N GLN A 314 -4.62 -2.94 9.73
CA GLN A 314 -3.88 -1.69 9.69
C GLN A 314 -3.14 -1.52 11.01
N ILE A 315 -1.81 -1.43 10.95
CA ILE A 315 -0.97 -0.99 12.05
C ILE A 315 -0.46 0.43 11.76
N LYS A 316 -0.13 1.16 12.80
CA LYS A 316 0.36 2.53 12.69
C LYS A 316 1.88 2.56 12.78
N LEU A 317 2.51 3.47 12.04
CA LEU A 317 3.95 3.74 12.17
C LEU A 317 4.26 4.29 13.57
N ASP A 318 5.19 3.65 14.28
CA ASP A 318 5.57 4.03 15.64
C ASP A 318 6.72 5.05 15.66
N MET A 319 6.37 6.28 15.29
CA MET A 319 7.29 7.43 15.34
C MET A 319 7.70 7.80 16.78
N ASP A 320 6.87 7.47 17.77
CA ASP A 320 7.17 7.73 19.18
C ASP A 320 8.31 6.84 19.68
N ALA A 321 8.31 5.55 19.33
CA ALA A 321 9.38 4.64 19.69
C ALA A 321 10.68 5.00 18.95
N TRP A 322 10.59 5.31 17.65
CA TRP A 322 11.74 5.73 16.86
C TRP A 322 12.36 7.04 17.38
N SER A 323 11.55 8.07 17.65
CA SER A 323 12.05 9.37 18.13
C SER A 323 12.72 9.28 19.51
N LYS A 324 12.23 8.40 20.39
CA LYS A 324 12.87 8.10 21.69
C LYS A 324 14.24 7.44 21.51
N GLU A 325 14.34 6.48 20.58
CA GLU A 325 15.61 5.79 20.31
C GLU A 325 16.64 6.74 19.68
N THR A 326 16.23 7.53 18.68
CA THR A 326 17.12 8.47 18.00
C THR A 326 17.42 9.72 18.81
N LYS A 327 16.67 9.96 19.90
CA LYS A 327 16.80 11.13 20.79
C LYS A 327 16.70 12.45 20.03
N THR A 328 15.86 12.50 19.02
CA THR A 328 15.58 13.75 18.31
C THR A 328 14.97 14.79 19.25
N GLU A 329 15.34 16.05 19.05
CA GLU A 329 14.78 17.19 19.79
C GLU A 329 13.75 17.97 18.95
N ASP A 330 13.47 17.52 17.71
CA ASP A 330 12.49 18.18 16.85
C ASP A 330 11.06 17.97 17.41
N PRO A 331 10.33 19.06 17.74
CA PRO A 331 9.00 18.96 18.33
C PRO A 331 7.97 18.33 17.39
N ASN A 332 8.12 18.43 16.08
CA ASN A 332 7.22 17.79 15.12
C ASN A 332 7.42 16.28 15.13
N LEU A 333 8.66 15.79 15.15
CA LEU A 333 8.96 14.35 15.23
C LEU A 333 8.56 13.75 16.58
N LEU A 334 8.69 14.51 17.67
CA LEU A 334 8.22 14.12 19.01
C LEU A 334 6.70 14.11 19.17
N ASN A 335 5.96 14.78 18.25
CA ASN A 335 4.49 14.86 18.26
C ASN A 335 3.93 14.55 16.87
N TYR A 336 4.48 13.54 16.20
CA TYR A 336 4.33 13.34 14.76
C TYR A 336 2.87 13.21 14.32
N ASP A 337 2.02 12.51 15.07
CA ASP A 337 0.59 12.42 14.77
C ASP A 337 -0.11 13.78 14.70
N THR A 338 0.22 14.65 15.66
CA THR A 338 -0.40 15.97 15.76
C THR A 338 0.08 16.82 14.60
N TYR A 339 1.37 16.75 14.30
CA TYR A 339 1.96 17.39 13.13
C TYR A 339 1.29 16.91 11.82
N LEU A 340 1.16 15.61 11.61
CA LEU A 340 0.62 15.03 10.38
C LEU A 340 -0.87 15.39 10.18
N LYS A 341 -1.67 15.39 11.25
CA LYS A 341 -3.04 15.93 11.24
C LYS A 341 -3.10 17.41 10.86
N GLN A 342 -2.14 18.22 11.33
CA GLN A 342 -2.07 19.64 10.97
C GLN A 342 -1.69 19.82 9.49
N VAL A 343 -0.75 19.03 8.97
CA VAL A 343 -0.41 19.02 7.53
C VAL A 343 -1.64 18.68 6.69
N PHE A 344 -2.33 17.59 7.04
CA PHE A 344 -3.55 17.17 6.35
C PHE A 344 -4.65 18.24 6.40
N THR A 345 -4.93 18.76 7.60
CA THR A 345 -5.91 19.82 7.83
C THR A 345 -5.65 21.04 6.96
N LYS A 346 -4.42 21.58 7.04
CA LYS A 346 -4.03 22.79 6.34
C LYS A 346 -4.14 22.63 4.82
N ALA A 347 -3.78 21.45 4.29
CA ALA A 347 -3.92 21.17 2.88
C ALA A 347 -5.39 21.13 2.44
N ASN A 348 -6.25 20.46 3.21
CA ASN A 348 -7.69 20.37 2.92
C ASN A 348 -8.39 21.73 3.04
N GLU A 349 -8.02 22.57 4.00
CA GLU A 349 -8.54 23.94 4.12
C GLU A 349 -8.22 24.79 2.89
N LYS A 350 -7.06 24.59 2.26
CA LYS A 350 -6.69 25.31 1.02
C LYS A 350 -7.41 24.76 -0.22
N LEU A 351 -7.83 23.49 -0.20
CA LEU A 351 -8.64 22.88 -1.25
C LEU A 351 -10.13 23.26 -1.12
N ASP A 352 -10.60 23.60 0.08
CA ASP A 352 -11.95 24.11 0.29
C ASP A 352 -12.10 25.52 -0.31
N SER A 353 -12.61 25.57 -1.54
CA SER A 353 -12.87 26.81 -2.27
C SER A 353 -14.06 27.61 -1.72
N ASN A 354 -14.88 27.03 -0.83
CA ASN A 354 -16.09 27.67 -0.33
C ASN A 354 -15.85 28.46 0.97
N LYS A 355 -15.46 29.73 0.80
CA LYS A 355 -15.22 30.65 1.92
C LYS A 355 -16.46 30.94 2.77
N ASP A 356 -17.66 30.81 2.19
CA ASP A 356 -18.94 31.12 2.84
C ASP A 356 -19.52 29.94 3.64
N ARG A 357 -18.84 28.78 3.62
CA ARG A 357 -19.21 27.62 4.43
C ARG A 357 -19.02 27.97 5.92
N LYS A 358 -20.07 27.72 6.72
CA LYS A 358 -20.06 27.94 8.18
C LYS A 358 -18.93 27.16 8.84
N ASP A 359 -18.30 27.75 9.86
CA ASP A 359 -17.13 27.16 10.54
C ASP A 359 -17.44 25.78 11.15
N GLU A 360 -18.62 25.59 11.74
CA GLU A 360 -19.07 24.28 12.26
C GLU A 360 -19.13 23.20 11.17
N LEU A 361 -19.53 23.55 9.94
CA LEU A 361 -19.61 22.60 8.84
C LEU A 361 -18.22 22.22 8.32
N LYS A 362 -17.27 23.18 8.31
CA LYS A 362 -15.88 22.88 7.98
C LYS A 362 -15.30 21.91 9.01
N GLN A 363 -15.53 22.16 10.29
CA GLN A 363 -15.02 21.33 11.38
C GLN A 363 -15.60 19.91 11.32
N LEU A 364 -16.93 19.78 11.18
CA LEU A 364 -17.59 18.47 10.99
C LEU A 364 -16.99 17.70 9.81
N THR A 365 -16.90 18.34 8.64
CA THR A 365 -16.38 17.68 7.42
C THR A 365 -14.92 17.26 7.61
N GLN A 366 -14.12 18.10 8.27
CA GLN A 366 -12.71 17.83 8.52
C GLN A 366 -12.50 16.66 9.49
N GLU A 367 -13.27 16.60 10.59
CA GLU A 367 -13.21 15.49 11.55
C GLU A 367 -13.58 14.16 10.87
N LEU A 368 -14.67 14.15 10.09
CA LEU A 368 -15.09 12.96 9.34
C LEU A 368 -14.10 12.58 8.24
N ASN A 369 -13.50 13.55 7.54
CA ASN A 369 -12.49 13.31 6.50
C ASN A 369 -11.20 12.70 7.09
N LEU A 370 -10.74 13.20 8.24
CA LEU A 370 -9.60 12.61 8.95
C LEU A 370 -9.86 11.14 9.31
N ALA A 371 -11.06 10.82 9.78
CA ALA A 371 -11.42 9.44 10.12
C ALA A 371 -11.66 8.55 8.89
N PHE A 372 -12.14 9.13 7.79
CA PHE A 372 -12.25 8.44 6.50
C PHE A 372 -10.88 8.04 5.97
N PHE A 373 -9.90 8.96 5.95
CA PHE A 373 -8.52 8.64 5.54
C PHE A 373 -7.85 7.61 6.45
N ALA A 374 -8.17 7.63 7.75
CA ALA A 374 -7.72 6.64 8.71
C ALA A 374 -8.49 5.30 8.68
N GLY A 375 -9.53 5.18 7.85
CA GLY A 375 -10.36 3.97 7.73
C GLY A 375 -11.23 3.66 8.96
N ASN A 376 -11.47 4.63 9.84
CA ASN A 376 -12.12 4.41 11.14
C ASN A 376 -13.29 5.35 11.43
N ILE A 377 -13.96 5.83 10.38
CA ILE A 377 -15.10 6.74 10.51
C ILE A 377 -16.20 6.21 11.44
N SER A 378 -16.45 4.90 11.44
CA SER A 378 -17.41 4.24 12.34
C SER A 378 -17.11 4.47 13.83
N ASN A 379 -15.84 4.67 14.19
CA ASN A 379 -15.43 4.83 15.58
C ASN A 379 -15.78 6.22 16.14
N ILE A 380 -15.93 7.22 15.27
CA ILE A 380 -16.24 8.60 15.68
C ILE A 380 -17.65 9.03 15.29
N TRP A 381 -18.31 8.30 14.39
CA TRP A 381 -19.54 8.74 13.73
C TRP A 381 -20.62 9.24 14.69
N GLU A 382 -21.05 8.40 15.64
CA GLU A 382 -22.15 8.73 16.56
C GLU A 382 -21.83 9.97 17.41
N ALA A 383 -20.62 10.03 17.96
CA ALA A 383 -20.18 11.14 18.80
C ALA A 383 -20.05 12.44 18.00
N THR A 384 -19.46 12.38 16.81
CA THR A 384 -19.30 13.55 15.92
C THR A 384 -20.66 14.05 15.43
N VAL A 385 -21.52 13.19 14.89
CA VAL A 385 -22.85 13.63 14.41
C VAL A 385 -23.69 14.21 15.53
N SER A 386 -23.66 13.63 16.74
CA SER A 386 -24.38 14.18 17.90
C SER A 386 -23.84 15.55 18.33
N ALA A 387 -22.53 15.77 18.27
CA ALA A 387 -21.92 17.07 18.58
C ALA A 387 -22.32 18.18 17.60
N TYR A 388 -22.70 17.82 16.36
CA TYR A 388 -23.07 18.73 15.29
C TYR A 388 -24.53 18.54 14.80
N GLU A 389 -25.43 18.01 15.63
CA GLU A 389 -26.79 17.57 15.25
C GLU A 389 -27.54 18.61 14.39
N ASP A 390 -27.63 19.86 14.90
CA ASP A 390 -28.27 20.98 14.21
C ASP A 390 -27.68 21.29 12.83
N THR A 391 -26.38 21.05 12.65
CA THR A 391 -25.64 21.30 11.40
C THR A 391 -25.78 20.10 10.47
N PHE A 392 -25.76 18.88 11.00
CA PHE A 392 -25.93 17.64 10.25
C PHE A 392 -27.35 17.51 9.66
N GLU A 393 -28.41 17.78 10.45
CA GLU A 393 -29.80 17.73 9.98
C GLU A 393 -30.06 18.69 8.81
N LYS A 394 -29.41 19.87 8.81
CA LYS A 394 -29.50 20.85 7.72
C LYS A 394 -28.81 20.37 6.45
N LEU A 395 -27.82 19.49 6.53
CA LEU A 395 -27.06 18.97 5.38
C LEU A 395 -27.78 17.87 4.63
N ILE A 396 -28.46 16.98 5.36
CA ILE A 396 -29.21 15.84 4.80
C ILE A 396 -30.60 16.26 4.29
N SER A 397 -30.95 17.55 4.37
CA SER A 397 -32.22 18.07 3.88
C SER A 397 -32.25 18.04 2.34
N PRO A 398 -33.35 17.57 1.71
CA PRO A 398 -33.47 17.46 0.25
C PRO A 398 -33.37 18.78 -0.53
N TYR A 399 -33.30 19.94 0.15
CA TYR A 399 -33.11 21.26 -0.46
C TYR A 399 -31.65 21.60 -0.81
N THR A 400 -30.67 20.75 -0.44
CA THR A 400 -29.24 20.94 -0.70
C THR A 400 -28.65 19.88 -1.64
N GLU A 401 -29.43 19.42 -2.64
CA GLU A 401 -29.09 18.32 -3.57
C GLU A 401 -27.75 18.46 -4.32
N SER A 402 -27.20 19.68 -4.44
CA SER A 402 -25.88 19.93 -5.04
C SER A 402 -24.71 19.98 -4.04
N MET A 403 -24.97 19.95 -2.74
CA MET A 403 -24.10 20.61 -1.74
C MET A 403 -23.19 19.73 -0.88
N ASN A 404 -23.11 18.40 -1.07
CA ASN A 404 -21.85 17.66 -0.90
C ASN A 404 -22.00 16.16 -1.23
N ARG A 405 -21.77 15.80 -2.50
CA ARG A 405 -21.58 14.41 -2.92
C ARG A 405 -20.53 13.67 -2.06
N TYR A 406 -19.47 14.37 -1.66
CA TYR A 406 -18.45 13.80 -0.77
C TYR A 406 -18.97 13.51 0.65
N LEU A 407 -19.85 14.35 1.21
CA LEU A 407 -20.45 14.07 2.52
C LEU A 407 -21.34 12.82 2.46
N GLN A 408 -22.01 12.57 1.33
CA GLN A 408 -22.76 11.33 1.14
C GLN A 408 -21.83 10.11 1.19
N VAL A 409 -20.64 10.17 0.57
CA VAL A 409 -19.63 9.12 0.73
C VAL A 409 -19.32 8.86 2.20
N LEU A 410 -19.06 9.92 2.99
CA LEU A 410 -18.78 9.79 4.42
C LEU A 410 -19.96 9.18 5.19
N ILE A 411 -21.20 9.56 4.87
CA ILE A 411 -22.42 8.97 5.45
C ILE A 411 -22.52 7.49 5.12
N ASP A 412 -22.27 7.11 3.87
CA ASP A 412 -22.35 5.71 3.45
C ASP A 412 -21.30 4.84 4.14
N GLN A 413 -20.18 5.43 4.56
CA GLN A 413 -19.12 4.76 5.30
C GLN A 413 -19.34 4.70 6.83
N ALA A 414 -20.38 5.34 7.37
CA ALA A 414 -20.60 5.54 8.80
C ALA A 414 -20.56 4.26 9.67
N ASN A 415 -20.86 3.09 9.09
CA ASN A 415 -20.94 1.82 9.82
C ASN A 415 -19.81 0.85 9.47
N TYR A 416 -18.83 1.26 8.66
CA TYR A 416 -17.76 0.40 8.18
C TYR A 416 -16.44 0.72 8.88
N ASN A 417 -15.79 -0.33 9.40
CA ASN A 417 -14.40 -0.27 9.82
C ASN A 417 -13.55 -0.84 8.67
N HIS A 418 -12.64 -0.02 8.15
CA HIS A 418 -11.78 -0.35 7.03
C HIS A 418 -10.36 -0.73 7.46
N GLN A 419 -10.12 -0.86 8.77
CA GLN A 419 -8.79 -1.16 9.31
C GLN A 419 -8.52 -2.66 9.45
N GLU A 420 -9.53 -3.53 9.36
CA GLU A 420 -9.38 -4.96 9.58
C GLU A 420 -10.24 -5.76 8.61
N TYR A 421 -9.71 -6.88 8.10
CA TYR A 421 -10.45 -7.80 7.24
C TYR A 421 -9.95 -9.23 7.41
N ARG A 422 -10.85 -10.22 7.27
CA ARG A 422 -10.54 -11.65 7.36
C ARG A 422 -11.20 -12.39 6.20
N TRP A 423 -10.49 -13.35 5.61
CA TRP A 423 -10.98 -14.14 4.48
C TRP A 423 -10.60 -15.62 4.55
#